data_AF-A0A959UQK8-F1
#
_entry.id   AF-A0A959UQK8-F1
#
_cell.length_a   1.000
_cell.length_b   1.000
_cell.length_c   1.000
_cell.angle_alpha   90.00
_cell.angle_beta   90.00
_cell.angle_gamma   90.00
#
_symmetry.space_group_name_H-M   'P 1'
#
loop_
_entity.id
_entity.type
_entity.pdbx_description
1 polymer ?
#
loop_
_entity_poly.entity_id
_entity_poly.type
_entity_poly.pdbx_seq_one_letter_code
_entity_poly.pdbx_strand_id
1 'polypeptide(L)'
;MLLLIIMAPAHAQTIWDSGSLSFSHTLSGMEEDMMTPLTSLTRGNVGPLYNSVCEGFPGAPSCVWDGPCNTEWALGSISDWNTLTYVTWIAVTNCGPPGLVGNTYVCHLIAEDIYVEVTWTNWGAGGTGTFAYTRT
;
A
#
# COMPACT_ATOMS: atom_id res chain seq x y z
N MET A 1 8.71 -27.51 -32.87
CA MET A 1 7.96 -26.73 -31.87
C MET A 1 8.88 -25.62 -31.40
N LEU A 2 8.70 -24.41 -31.91
CA LEU A 2 9.53 -23.27 -31.53
C LEU A 2 9.00 -22.75 -30.18
N LEU A 3 9.78 -22.95 -29.12
CA LEU A 3 9.46 -22.39 -27.81
C LEU A 3 9.81 -20.89 -27.85
N LEU A 4 8.78 -20.05 -27.95
CA LEU A 4 8.94 -18.61 -27.81
C LEU A 4 9.06 -18.29 -26.31
N ILE A 5 10.26 -18.00 -25.84
CA ILE A 5 10.47 -17.48 -24.49
C ILE A 5 10.09 -16.00 -24.55
N ILE A 6 8.89 -15.68 -24.05
CA ILE A 6 8.49 -14.30 -23.81
C ILE A 6 9.21 -13.87 -22.53
N MET A 7 10.36 -13.20 -22.65
CA MET A 7 10.93 -12.44 -21.54
C MET A 7 9.99 -11.26 -21.29
N ALA A 8 9.24 -11.31 -20.18
CA ALA A 8 8.63 -10.10 -19.65
C ALA A 8 9.75 -9.09 -19.35
N PRO A 9 9.57 -7.80 -19.62
CA PRO A 9 10.55 -6.80 -19.22
C PRO A 9 10.73 -6.90 -17.71
N ALA A 10 11.95 -7.18 -17.25
CA ALA A 10 12.31 -6.95 -15.86
C ALA A 10 12.20 -5.44 -15.63
N HIS A 11 11.23 -5.02 -14.83
CA HIS A 11 11.18 -3.63 -14.37
C HIS A 11 12.45 -3.43 -13.53
N ALA A 12 13.23 -2.40 -13.85
CA ALA A 12 14.36 -2.05 -13.01
C ALA A 12 13.81 -1.50 -11.70
N GLN A 13 14.39 -1.93 -10.59
CA GLN A 13 14.09 -1.40 -9.28
C GLN A 13 14.21 0.13 -9.25
N THR A 14 13.15 0.81 -8.82
CA THR A 14 13.12 2.28 -8.74
C THR A 14 12.56 2.79 -7.43
N ILE A 15 13.07 3.94 -7.01
CA ILE A 15 12.43 4.76 -5.98
C ILE A 15 11.39 5.62 -6.67
N TRP A 16 10.25 5.82 -6.03
CA TRP A 16 9.20 6.73 -6.49
C TRP A 16 9.78 8.10 -6.87
N ASP A 17 9.49 8.57 -8.08
CA ASP A 17 10.05 9.80 -8.64
C ASP A 17 8.97 10.76 -9.19
N SER A 18 7.70 10.38 -9.07
CA SER A 18 6.56 11.15 -9.60
C SER A 18 6.10 12.28 -8.65
N GLY A 19 6.97 12.68 -7.72
CA GLY A 19 6.75 13.74 -6.75
C GLY A 19 5.86 13.33 -5.57
N SER A 20 5.58 14.31 -4.70
CA SER A 20 4.87 14.10 -3.45
C SER A 20 3.36 14.29 -3.59
N LEU A 21 2.58 13.44 -2.93
CA LEU A 21 1.12 13.56 -2.83
C LEU A 21 0.68 13.49 -1.37
N SER A 22 -0.26 14.36 -0.98
CA SER A 22 -1.03 14.21 0.27
C SER A 22 -2.40 13.65 -0.09
N PHE A 23 -2.68 12.41 0.32
CA PHE A 23 -3.94 11.73 0.05
C PHE A 23 -4.83 11.71 1.30
N SER A 24 -6.14 11.80 1.10
CA SER A 24 -7.14 11.69 2.16
C SER A 24 -8.37 10.96 1.66
N HIS A 25 -8.69 9.84 2.31
CA HIS A 25 -9.90 9.08 2.11
C HIS A 25 -10.99 9.54 3.09
N THR A 26 -12.19 9.81 2.59
CA THR A 26 -13.29 10.35 3.39
C THR A 26 -14.47 9.39 3.46
N LEU A 27 -15.56 9.81 4.13
CA LEU A 27 -16.74 8.98 4.38
C LEU A 27 -17.53 8.60 3.10
N SER A 28 -17.19 9.19 1.95
CA SER A 28 -17.89 8.87 0.70
C SER A 28 -17.53 7.49 0.14
N GLY A 29 -16.42 6.89 0.58
CA GLY A 29 -16.06 5.48 0.35
C GLY A 29 -15.64 5.15 -1.08
N MET A 30 -15.48 6.15 -1.94
CA MET A 30 -15.16 6.01 -3.36
C MET A 30 -13.80 6.63 -3.72
N GLU A 31 -13.05 7.17 -2.76
CA GLU A 31 -11.74 7.72 -3.04
C GLU A 31 -10.68 6.61 -3.10
N GLU A 32 -9.72 6.74 -4.00
CA GLU A 32 -8.59 5.82 -4.09
C GLU A 32 -7.33 6.59 -4.52
N ASP A 33 -6.18 6.23 -3.97
CA ASP A 33 -4.90 6.75 -4.45
C ASP A 33 -4.42 5.85 -5.58
N MET A 34 -4.66 6.28 -6.82
CA MET A 34 -4.16 5.64 -8.03
C MET A 34 -2.65 5.91 -8.16
N MET A 35 -1.84 5.14 -7.44
CA MET A 35 -0.37 5.25 -7.52
C MET A 35 0.14 4.83 -8.89
N THR A 36 -0.34 3.69 -9.39
CA THR A 36 0.04 3.13 -10.69
C THR A 36 -1.16 2.45 -11.34
N PRO A 37 -1.08 2.01 -12.60
CA PRO A 37 -2.11 1.18 -13.21
C PRO A 37 -2.34 -0.17 -12.51
N LEU A 38 -1.42 -0.64 -11.65
CA LEU A 38 -1.50 -1.93 -10.94
C LEU A 38 -1.75 -1.77 -9.43
N THR A 39 -1.65 -0.55 -8.91
CA THR A 39 -1.78 -0.25 -7.48
C THR A 39 -2.65 0.97 -7.27
N SER A 40 -3.86 0.74 -6.74
CA SER A 40 -4.73 1.80 -6.24
C SER A 40 -5.22 1.50 -4.84
N LEU A 41 -4.76 2.29 -3.85
CA LEU A 41 -5.04 2.03 -2.44
C LEU A 41 -6.32 2.72 -1.99
N THR A 42 -7.21 1.95 -1.39
CA THR A 42 -8.49 2.44 -0.86
C THR A 42 -8.95 1.59 0.33
N ARG A 43 -10.10 1.95 0.91
CA ARG A 43 -10.69 1.29 2.07
C ARG A 43 -12.21 1.49 2.08
N GLY A 44 -12.96 0.47 2.45
CA GLY A 44 -14.41 0.63 2.69
C GLY A 44 -14.69 1.39 3.99
N ASN A 45 -15.96 1.70 4.27
CA ASN A 45 -16.35 2.33 5.55
C ASN A 45 -15.88 1.51 6.76
N VAL A 46 -15.90 0.18 6.62
CA VAL A 46 -15.35 -0.78 7.56
C VAL A 46 -14.29 -1.59 6.82
N GLY A 47 -13.30 -2.15 7.50
CA GLY A 47 -12.31 -3.06 6.89
C GLY A 47 -10.89 -2.48 6.78
N PRO A 48 -9.95 -3.32 6.31
CA PRO A 48 -8.56 -2.93 6.12
C PRO A 48 -8.36 -2.10 4.84
N LEU A 49 -7.17 -1.51 4.71
CA LEU A 49 -6.67 -0.98 3.44
C LEU A 49 -6.58 -2.12 2.43
N TYR A 50 -6.90 -1.88 1.16
CA TYR A 50 -6.79 -2.86 0.07
C TYR A 50 -6.42 -2.18 -1.25
N ASN A 51 -5.99 -2.96 -2.24
CA ASN A 51 -5.65 -2.51 -3.58
C ASN A 51 -6.80 -2.84 -4.55
N SER A 52 -7.62 -1.85 -4.91
CA SER A 52 -8.83 -2.02 -5.73
C SER A 52 -8.58 -2.60 -7.12
N VAL A 53 -7.33 -2.57 -7.60
CA VAL A 53 -6.97 -3.10 -8.93
C VAL A 53 -6.93 -4.63 -8.95
N CYS A 54 -6.45 -5.27 -7.88
CA CYS A 54 -6.28 -6.73 -7.83
C CYS A 54 -7.13 -7.45 -6.79
N GLU A 55 -7.86 -6.71 -5.94
CA GLU A 55 -8.81 -7.31 -5.00
C GLU A 55 -10.07 -6.46 -4.82
N GLY A 56 -11.19 -7.15 -4.55
CA GLY A 56 -12.41 -6.50 -4.09
C GLY A 56 -12.35 -6.19 -2.60
N PHE A 57 -13.35 -5.46 -2.10
CA PHE A 57 -13.45 -5.13 -0.68
C PHE A 57 -13.34 -6.39 0.21
N PRO A 58 -12.31 -6.48 1.09
CA PRO A 58 -12.02 -7.71 1.84
C PRO A 58 -12.97 -7.95 3.04
N GLY A 59 -13.94 -7.06 3.29
CA GLY A 59 -14.91 -7.23 4.37
C GLY A 59 -14.45 -6.60 5.69
N ALA A 60 -14.99 -7.13 6.80
CA ALA A 60 -14.65 -6.66 8.14
C ALA A 60 -13.16 -6.89 8.46
N PRO A 61 -12.54 -6.05 9.32
CA PRO A 61 -11.14 -6.24 9.72
C PRO A 61 -10.91 -7.65 10.25
N SER A 62 -9.90 -8.34 9.72
CA SER A 62 -9.45 -9.64 10.20
C SER A 62 -7.93 -9.69 10.20
N CYS A 63 -7.34 -10.44 11.12
CA CYS A 63 -5.88 -10.62 11.22
C CYS A 63 -5.37 -11.80 10.38
N VAL A 64 -6.16 -12.33 9.45
CA VAL A 64 -5.82 -13.54 8.66
C VAL A 64 -5.62 -13.26 7.17
N TRP A 65 -5.76 -11.99 6.77
CA TRP A 65 -5.63 -11.56 5.38
C TRP A 65 -4.35 -10.75 5.21
N ASP A 66 -3.57 -10.94 4.15
CA ASP A 66 -2.23 -10.36 4.05
C ASP A 66 -2.16 -8.99 3.34
N GLY A 67 -3.15 -8.65 2.52
CA GLY A 67 -3.04 -7.54 1.57
C GLY A 67 -2.91 -6.15 2.22
N PRO A 68 -2.68 -5.09 1.43
CA PRO A 68 -3.10 -4.99 0.03
C PRO A 68 -2.34 -5.89 -0.93
N CYS A 69 -3.05 -6.50 -1.89
CA CYS A 69 -2.38 -7.22 -2.98
C CYS A 69 -1.42 -6.30 -3.74
N ASN A 70 -0.35 -6.89 -4.31
CA ASN A 70 0.73 -6.16 -4.98
C ASN A 70 1.55 -5.22 -4.08
N THR A 71 1.45 -5.35 -2.75
CA THR A 71 2.23 -4.51 -1.83
C THR A 71 2.91 -5.33 -0.73
N GLU A 72 4.07 -4.88 -0.32
CA GLU A 72 4.69 -5.24 0.95
C GLU A 72 5.25 -3.97 1.62
N TRP A 73 5.35 -4.00 2.94
CA TRP A 73 5.54 -2.79 3.74
C TRP A 73 6.65 -3.00 4.76
N ALA A 74 7.43 -1.96 4.99
CA ALA A 74 8.44 -1.92 6.04
C ALA A 74 8.38 -0.61 6.83
N LEU A 75 8.57 -0.67 8.14
CA LEU A 75 8.73 0.52 8.97
C LEU A 75 10.14 1.10 8.73
N GLY A 76 10.23 2.38 8.37
CA GLY A 76 11.51 3.03 8.07
C GLY A 76 11.38 4.16 7.06
N SER A 77 12.53 4.69 6.62
CA SER A 77 12.61 5.73 5.59
C SER A 77 13.06 5.14 4.26
N ILE A 78 12.69 5.80 3.16
CA ILE A 78 13.14 5.46 1.82
C ILE A 78 14.65 5.51 1.66
N SER A 79 15.40 6.23 2.51
CA SER A 79 16.87 6.19 2.47
C SER A 79 17.45 4.79 2.70
N ASP A 80 16.73 3.94 3.43
CA ASP A 80 17.15 2.61 3.84
C ASP A 80 16.43 1.49 3.05
N TRP A 81 15.70 1.84 1.99
CA TRP A 81 14.76 0.97 1.29
C TRP A 81 15.31 -0.43 0.97
N ASN A 82 16.59 -0.54 0.65
CA ASN A 82 17.26 -1.79 0.25
C ASN A 82 17.72 -2.67 1.43
N THR A 83 17.61 -2.17 2.66
CA THR A 83 18.02 -2.86 3.90
C THR A 83 16.84 -3.16 4.83
N LEU A 84 15.68 -2.58 4.55
CA LEU A 84 14.46 -2.80 5.32
C LEU A 84 13.95 -4.24 5.14
N THR A 85 13.22 -4.71 6.15
CA THR A 85 12.51 -6.00 6.09
C THR A 85 11.06 -5.74 5.71
N TYR A 86 10.70 -6.14 4.50
CA TYR A 86 9.34 -6.02 3.99
C TYR A 86 8.50 -7.20 4.41
N VAL A 87 7.28 -6.92 4.83
CA VAL A 87 6.30 -7.91 5.27
C VAL A 87 4.92 -7.53 4.75
N THR A 88 3.97 -8.44 4.89
CA THR A 88 2.57 -8.18 4.55
C THR A 88 2.00 -7.05 5.41
N TRP A 89 0.95 -6.39 4.95
CA TRP A 89 0.36 -5.25 5.66
C TRP A 89 -0.21 -5.64 7.04
N ILE A 90 -0.88 -6.80 7.15
CA ILE A 90 -1.35 -7.25 8.47
C ILE A 90 -0.18 -7.52 9.42
N ALA A 91 0.95 -8.03 8.90
CA ALA A 91 2.15 -8.20 9.70
C ALA A 91 2.77 -6.85 10.10
N VAL A 92 2.92 -5.90 9.17
CA VAL A 92 3.53 -4.58 9.45
C VAL A 92 2.69 -3.77 10.44
N THR A 93 1.37 -3.92 10.39
CA THR A 93 0.43 -3.22 11.30
C THR A 93 0.23 -3.95 12.62
N ASN A 94 0.72 -5.19 12.76
CA ASN A 94 0.36 -6.10 13.85
C ASN A 94 -1.16 -6.17 14.09
N CYS A 95 -1.94 -6.22 12.99
CA CYS A 95 -3.41 -6.14 13.00
C CYS A 95 -3.99 -4.88 13.69
N GLY A 96 -3.19 -3.81 13.84
CA GLY A 96 -3.58 -2.56 14.50
C GLY A 96 -3.24 -1.31 13.68
N PRO A 97 -3.89 -1.08 12.51
CA PRO A 97 -3.61 0.08 11.66
C PRO A 97 -3.66 1.47 12.32
N PRO A 98 -4.47 1.74 13.38
CA PRO A 98 -4.37 3.02 14.08
C PRO A 98 -2.95 3.36 14.60
N GLY A 99 -2.12 2.34 14.88
CA GLY A 99 -0.74 2.51 15.31
C GLY A 99 0.20 3.00 14.19
N LEU A 100 -0.24 3.04 12.94
CA LEU A 100 0.53 3.59 11.82
C LEU A 100 0.70 5.11 11.91
N VAL A 101 -0.28 5.81 12.51
CA VAL A 101 -0.34 7.27 12.49
C VAL A 101 0.88 7.88 13.17
N GLY A 102 1.55 8.80 12.47
CA GLY A 102 2.77 9.46 12.92
C GLY A 102 4.06 8.71 12.56
N ASN A 103 3.97 7.54 11.91
CA ASN A 103 5.12 6.75 11.48
C ASN A 103 5.26 6.77 9.95
N THR A 104 6.52 6.62 9.51
CA THR A 104 6.91 6.49 8.11
C THR A 104 7.20 5.04 7.79
N TYR A 105 6.71 4.60 6.63
CA TYR A 105 6.89 3.27 6.08
C TYR A 105 7.40 3.40 4.64
N VAL A 106 8.05 2.34 4.17
CA VAL A 106 8.30 2.15 2.74
C VAL A 106 7.34 1.08 2.23
N CYS A 107 6.54 1.44 1.23
CA CYS A 107 5.71 0.51 0.48
C CYS A 107 6.48 0.08 -0.77
N HIS A 108 6.66 -1.22 -0.94
CA HIS A 108 7.18 -1.80 -2.17
C HIS A 108 6.01 -2.31 -3.01
N LEU A 109 5.84 -1.72 -4.20
CA LEU A 109 4.89 -2.14 -5.22
C LEU A 109 5.52 -3.30 -6.00
N ILE A 110 5.07 -4.52 -5.74
CA ILE A 110 5.81 -5.75 -6.07
C ILE A 110 5.94 -5.95 -7.59
N ALA A 111 4.86 -5.77 -8.35
CA ALA A 111 4.87 -5.98 -9.80
C ALA A 111 5.64 -4.90 -10.55
N GLU A 112 5.69 -3.69 -10.01
CA GLU A 112 6.38 -2.54 -10.58
C GLU A 112 7.83 -2.42 -10.09
N ASP A 113 8.22 -3.13 -9.02
CA ASP A 113 9.50 -2.99 -8.33
C ASP A 113 9.79 -1.51 -7.94
N ILE A 114 8.75 -0.81 -7.46
CA ILE A 114 8.80 0.61 -7.06
C ILE A 114 8.72 0.72 -5.54
N TYR A 115 9.61 1.51 -4.94
CA TYR A 115 9.63 1.79 -3.50
C TYR A 115 9.13 3.21 -3.25
N VAL A 116 8.13 3.34 -2.38
CA VAL A 116 7.43 4.59 -2.10
C VAL A 116 7.52 4.90 -0.61
N GLU A 117 7.96 6.10 -0.24
CA GLU A 117 7.87 6.53 1.16
C GLU A 117 6.42 6.89 1.47
N VAL A 118 5.87 6.42 2.59
CA VAL A 118 4.50 6.70 3.02
C VAL A 118 4.49 7.08 4.51
N THR A 119 4.06 8.29 4.82
CA THR A 119 3.87 8.76 6.20
C THR A 119 2.39 8.88 6.51
N TRP A 120 1.90 8.05 7.44
CA TRP A 120 0.48 8.02 7.81
C TRP A 120 0.13 9.17 8.74
N THR A 121 -0.87 9.97 8.37
CA THR A 121 -1.29 11.16 9.13
C THR A 121 -2.66 11.01 9.76
N ASN A 122 -3.46 10.05 9.30
CA ASN A 122 -4.76 9.75 9.89
C ASN A 122 -5.15 8.29 9.67
N TRP A 123 -5.83 7.72 10.66
CA TRP A 123 -6.55 6.47 10.53
C TRP A 123 -7.85 6.54 11.35
N GLY A 124 -8.98 6.57 10.65
CA GLY A 124 -10.31 6.64 11.23
C GLY A 124 -10.72 5.36 11.95
N ALA A 125 -11.11 5.52 13.21
CA ALA A 125 -11.71 4.47 14.04
C ALA A 125 -13.24 4.43 13.89
N GLY A 126 -13.88 3.36 14.38
CA GLY A 126 -15.35 3.31 14.52
C GLY A 126 -16.13 3.19 13.20
N GLY A 127 -15.52 2.65 12.14
CA GLY A 127 -16.22 2.39 10.87
C GLY A 127 -16.39 3.62 9.99
N THR A 128 -15.52 4.63 10.10
CA THR A 128 -15.53 5.81 9.24
C THR A 128 -14.85 5.58 7.88
N GLY A 129 -14.07 4.51 7.73
CA GLY A 129 -13.27 4.25 6.53
C GLY A 129 -12.17 5.28 6.25
N THR A 130 -12.05 6.34 7.05
CA THR A 130 -11.15 7.44 6.76
C THR A 130 -9.70 7.05 7.02
N PHE A 131 -8.79 7.55 6.19
CA PHE A 131 -7.35 7.48 6.40
C PHE A 131 -6.68 8.60 5.60
N ALA A 132 -5.45 8.95 5.96
CA ALA A 132 -4.66 9.89 5.19
C ALA A 132 -3.18 9.57 5.33
N TYR A 133 -2.41 9.88 4.30
CA TYR A 133 -0.96 9.81 4.31
C TYR A 133 -0.37 10.82 3.32
N THR A 134 0.91 11.10 3.49
CA THR A 134 1.74 11.69 2.45
C THR A 134 2.62 10.61 1.85
N ARG A 135 2.82 10.63 0.54
CA ARG A 135 3.80 9.78 -0.13
C ARG A 135 4.77 10.57 -0.97
N THR A 136 6.02 10.11 -1.07
CA THR A 136 7.12 10.75 -1.79
C THR A 136 8.07 9.77 -2.42
#